data_AF-A0A7G9W6Q4-F1
#
_entry.id   AF-A0A7G9W6Q4-F1
#
_cell.length_a   1.000
_cell.length_b   1.000
_cell.length_c   1.000
_cell.angle_alpha   90.00
_cell.angle_beta   90.00
_cell.angle_gamma   90.00
#
_symmetry.space_group_name_H-M   'P 1'
#
loop_
_entity.id
_entity.type
_entity.pdbx_description
1 polymer ?
#
loop_
_entity_poly.entity_id
_entity_poly.type
_entity_poly.pdbx_seq_one_letter_code
_entity_poly.pdbx_strand_id
1 'polypeptide(L)'
;MKNDAHKILIKYRSDIGDILDTESWNQNSFFNVFKESTKIIEERIRGKFKRFKEYELHFTYLENKTVNAFAFHEDNIDFVALNYGTISSIFDYYYKLLSQPDAFINVGKPSLFDISIHTEPVINKNLKQLNFYNSPSDIDRQDFVFLLSYISIMFVIYHELGHHYNGHMLFQNSLSGLYKQRMVDNKDMVLSPLDYQTIEMDADAHAVTQCLIHIIELYKNRERFNDNNFFTYVNDYKELLKIWMYSVQTLFLILGKDNIDKTNYHKAEYLPRRIRQSLNGSVACDVLEKVYPDIAKKMNLNKETLKELYIWSAVTAEKDYNSLYNLKVDTLEINNQLNNETVEHTEKVLKNWQKLKKLLEPYSRLELAK
;
A
#
# COMPACT_ATOMS: atom_id res chain seq x y z
N MET A 1 -17.54 -0.31 24.33
CA MET A 1 -17.08 -0.85 23.03
C MET A 1 -16.91 0.24 21.96
N LYS A 2 -17.91 0.68 21.17
CA LYS A 2 -17.74 1.88 20.28
C LYS A 2 -17.18 3.10 21.03
N ASN A 3 -17.52 3.20 22.32
CA ASN A 3 -17.09 4.26 23.22
C ASN A 3 -15.59 4.20 23.58
N ASP A 4 -14.93 3.04 23.52
CA ASP A 4 -13.55 2.89 23.99
C ASP A 4 -12.55 3.20 22.86
N ALA A 5 -12.79 2.66 21.64
CA ALA A 5 -12.04 3.06 20.46
C ALA A 5 -12.15 4.57 20.18
N HIS A 6 -13.35 5.15 20.34
CA HIS A 6 -13.55 6.58 20.16
C HIS A 6 -12.78 7.43 21.20
N LYS A 7 -12.75 7.01 22.47
CA LYS A 7 -11.94 7.68 23.51
C LYS A 7 -10.45 7.63 23.18
N ILE A 8 -9.96 6.49 22.70
CA ILE A 8 -8.56 6.33 22.29
C ILE A 8 -8.24 7.26 21.12
N LEU A 9 -9.07 7.31 20.09
CA LEU A 9 -8.84 8.23 18.97
C LEU A 9 -8.87 9.70 19.41
N ILE A 10 -9.72 10.08 20.37
CA ILE A 10 -9.70 11.43 20.95
C ILE A 10 -8.36 11.70 21.65
N LYS A 11 -7.82 10.72 22.39
CA LYS A 11 -6.51 10.83 23.06
C LYS A 11 -5.38 11.06 22.07
N TYR A 12 -5.39 10.37 20.92
CA TYR A 12 -4.35 10.46 19.89
C TYR A 12 -4.63 11.55 18.83
N ARG A 13 -5.71 12.34 18.97
CA ARG A 13 -6.13 13.35 17.98
C ARG A 13 -5.05 14.39 17.66
N SER A 14 -4.20 14.73 18.62
CA SER A 14 -3.05 15.64 18.37
C SER A 14 -2.02 15.06 17.41
N ASP A 15 -1.90 13.73 17.37
CA ASP A 15 -0.83 13.02 16.70
C ASP A 15 -1.29 12.53 15.32
N ILE A 16 -2.54 12.06 15.22
CA ILE A 16 -3.12 11.51 13.97
C ILE A 16 -4.07 12.49 13.27
N GLY A 17 -4.52 13.55 13.94
CA GLY A 17 -5.47 14.52 13.39
C GLY A 17 -6.94 14.16 13.59
N ASP A 18 -7.82 14.92 12.93
CA ASP A 18 -9.27 14.82 13.06
C ASP A 18 -9.82 13.59 12.36
N ILE A 19 -10.82 12.92 12.95
CA ILE A 19 -11.50 11.78 12.34
C ILE A 19 -12.50 12.29 11.29
N LEU A 20 -12.47 11.71 10.10
CA LEU A 20 -13.51 11.88 9.09
C LEU A 20 -14.64 10.86 9.34
N ASP A 21 -15.81 11.32 9.77
CA ASP A 21 -16.98 10.46 9.95
C ASP A 21 -17.58 10.07 8.58
N THR A 22 -17.33 8.83 8.17
CA THR A 22 -17.89 8.23 6.94
C THR A 22 -19.05 7.27 7.20
N GLU A 23 -19.49 7.07 8.44
CA GLU A 23 -20.53 6.07 8.77
C GLU A 23 -21.88 6.41 8.14
N SER A 24 -22.15 7.71 7.99
CA SER A 24 -23.41 8.19 7.41
C SER A 24 -23.37 8.41 5.90
N TRP A 25 -22.27 8.00 5.24
CA TRP A 25 -22.05 8.17 3.80
C TRP A 25 -22.64 7.00 3.02
N ASN A 26 -22.79 7.14 1.71
CA ASN A 26 -23.28 6.08 0.85
C ASN A 26 -22.38 4.83 0.94
N GLN A 27 -22.96 3.62 0.98
CA GLN A 27 -22.23 2.35 1.00
C GLN A 27 -21.28 2.19 -0.20
N ASN A 28 -21.63 2.78 -1.35
CA ASN A 28 -20.83 2.78 -2.57
C ASN A 28 -19.82 3.94 -2.63
N SER A 29 -19.72 4.76 -1.57
CA SER A 29 -18.66 5.77 -1.51
C SER A 29 -17.29 5.09 -1.44
N PHE A 30 -16.27 5.72 -2.03
CA PHE A 30 -14.90 5.20 -2.02
C PHE A 30 -14.46 4.79 -0.60
N PHE A 31 -14.77 5.61 0.40
CA PHE A 31 -14.45 5.32 1.81
C PHE A 31 -15.10 4.03 2.33
N ASN A 32 -16.39 3.84 2.07
CA ASN A 32 -17.11 2.67 2.58
C ASN A 32 -16.73 1.39 1.86
N VAL A 33 -16.37 1.47 0.57
CA VAL A 33 -15.83 0.31 -0.17
C VAL A 33 -14.56 -0.23 0.50
N PHE A 34 -13.55 0.61 0.76
CA PHE A 34 -12.31 0.13 1.38
C PHE A 34 -12.47 -0.24 2.86
N LYS A 35 -13.37 0.44 3.58
CA LYS A 35 -13.73 0.07 4.95
C LYS A 35 -14.33 -1.34 4.99
N GLU A 36 -15.24 -1.64 4.06
CA GLU A 36 -15.86 -2.96 3.95
C GLU A 36 -14.85 -4.03 3.51
N SER A 37 -13.98 -3.71 2.53
CA SER A 37 -12.87 -4.60 2.15
C SER A 37 -11.99 -4.97 3.35
N THR A 38 -11.70 -4.00 4.24
CA THR A 38 -10.90 -4.25 5.44
C THR A 38 -11.62 -5.18 6.43
N LYS A 39 -12.93 -5.02 6.63
CA LYS A 39 -13.71 -5.95 7.48
C LYS A 39 -13.69 -7.38 6.92
N ILE A 40 -13.89 -7.54 5.61
CA ILE A 40 -13.85 -8.86 4.95
C ILE A 40 -12.47 -9.52 5.14
N ILE A 41 -11.39 -8.74 5.05
CA ILE A 41 -10.02 -9.22 5.33
C ILE A 41 -9.88 -9.69 6.77
N GLU A 42 -10.34 -8.88 7.72
CA GLU A 42 -10.28 -9.18 9.14
C GLU A 42 -11.05 -10.47 9.47
N GLU A 43 -12.28 -10.60 8.99
CA GLU A 43 -13.11 -11.81 9.18
C GLU A 43 -12.42 -13.07 8.65
N ARG A 44 -11.82 -12.98 7.45
CA ARG A 44 -11.08 -14.09 6.83
C ARG A 44 -9.87 -14.52 7.68
N ILE A 45 -9.18 -13.59 8.32
CA ILE A 45 -7.98 -13.86 9.11
C ILE A 45 -8.34 -14.36 10.52
N ARG A 46 -9.29 -13.69 11.19
CA ARG A 46 -9.80 -14.10 12.52
C ARG A 46 -10.36 -15.51 12.52
N GLY A 47 -11.03 -15.91 11.43
CA GLY A 47 -11.55 -17.27 11.28
C GLY A 47 -10.47 -18.36 11.27
N LYS A 48 -9.21 -18.01 10.98
CA LYS A 48 -8.11 -18.97 10.79
C LYS A 48 -7.12 -19.04 11.95
N PHE A 49 -6.91 -17.96 12.70
CA PHE A 49 -5.82 -17.86 13.66
C PHE A 49 -6.31 -17.49 15.06
N LYS A 50 -6.10 -18.37 16.05
CA LYS A 50 -6.60 -18.19 17.43
C LYS A 50 -6.06 -16.94 18.14
N ARG A 51 -4.79 -16.57 17.93
CA ARG A 51 -4.14 -15.37 18.50
C ARG A 51 -4.81 -14.04 18.10
N PHE A 52 -5.60 -14.02 17.03
CA PHE A 52 -6.29 -12.80 16.59
C PHE A 52 -7.55 -12.50 17.41
N LYS A 53 -8.11 -13.49 18.12
CA LYS A 53 -9.36 -13.30 18.88
C LYS A 53 -9.22 -12.36 20.08
N GLU A 54 -7.98 -12.05 20.47
CA GLU A 54 -7.65 -11.22 21.63
C GLU A 54 -7.65 -9.72 21.33
N TYR A 55 -7.57 -9.34 20.05
CA TYR A 55 -7.45 -7.94 19.62
C TYR A 55 -8.65 -7.55 18.79
N GLU A 56 -9.12 -6.30 18.81
CA GLU A 56 -10.13 -5.74 17.89
C GLU A 56 -9.43 -4.88 16.81
N LEU A 57 -9.81 -4.96 15.53
CA LEU A 57 -9.30 -4.04 14.52
C LEU A 57 -10.29 -2.88 14.34
N HIS A 58 -9.79 -1.66 14.44
CA HIS A 58 -10.53 -0.44 14.18
C HIS A 58 -9.96 0.28 12.96
N PHE A 59 -10.72 0.27 11.87
CA PHE A 59 -10.36 0.97 10.64
C PHE A 59 -11.13 2.30 10.52
N THR A 60 -10.41 3.40 10.28
CA THR A 60 -11.00 4.74 10.17
C THR A 60 -10.30 5.65 9.16
N TYR A 61 -10.89 6.81 8.89
CA TYR A 61 -10.32 7.85 8.05
C TYR A 61 -10.03 9.12 8.83
N LEU A 62 -9.02 9.85 8.39
CA LEU A 62 -8.59 11.13 8.97
C LEU A 62 -8.91 12.27 8.00
N GLU A 63 -9.39 13.39 8.51
CA GLU A 63 -9.68 14.64 7.78
C GLU A 63 -8.37 15.39 7.45
N ASN A 64 -7.44 14.70 6.79
CA ASN A 64 -6.14 15.21 6.39
C ASN A 64 -5.92 14.98 4.87
N LYS A 65 -5.52 16.05 4.17
CA LYS A 65 -5.27 16.04 2.71
C LYS A 65 -3.94 15.42 2.30
N THR A 66 -3.02 15.20 3.24
CA THR A 66 -1.73 14.58 2.95
C THR A 66 -1.88 13.10 2.62
N VAL A 67 -0.99 12.56 1.80
CA VAL A 67 -0.94 11.13 1.49
C VAL A 67 -0.21 10.43 2.63
N ASN A 68 -0.96 9.80 3.54
CA ASN A 68 -0.39 9.02 4.64
C ASN A 68 -1.38 7.96 5.18
N ALA A 69 -0.86 7.00 5.93
CA ALA A 69 -1.61 6.04 6.71
C ALA A 69 -0.87 5.75 8.01
N PHE A 70 -1.59 5.22 9.01
CA PHE A 70 -1.05 4.97 10.33
C PHE A 70 -1.55 3.64 10.87
N ALA A 71 -0.64 2.89 11.48
CA ALA A 71 -0.93 1.77 12.35
C ALA A 71 -0.51 2.13 13.79
N PHE A 72 -1.37 1.86 14.77
CA PHE A 72 -1.00 1.92 16.18
C PHE A 72 -1.86 0.99 17.03
N HIS A 73 -1.39 0.63 18.22
CA HIS A 73 -2.06 -0.31 19.10
C HIS A 73 -2.25 0.28 20.50
N GLU A 74 -3.45 0.15 21.07
CA GLU A 74 -3.76 0.57 22.44
C GLU A 74 -4.90 -0.29 23.02
N ASP A 75 -4.80 -0.72 24.28
CA ASP A 75 -5.86 -1.41 25.02
C ASP A 75 -6.51 -2.60 24.29
N ASN A 76 -5.68 -3.44 23.64
CA ASN A 76 -6.10 -4.56 22.80
C ASN A 76 -6.87 -4.18 21.53
N ILE A 77 -6.79 -2.92 21.10
CA ILE A 77 -7.37 -2.44 19.85
C ILE A 77 -6.23 -2.06 18.90
N ASP A 78 -6.25 -2.66 17.72
CA ASP A 78 -5.40 -2.29 16.60
C ASP A 78 -6.09 -1.23 15.78
N PHE A 79 -5.44 -0.10 15.57
CA PHE A 79 -5.96 0.97 14.75
C PHE A 79 -5.24 0.98 13.41
N VAL A 80 -6.02 1.11 12.35
CA VAL A 80 -5.55 1.48 11.01
C VAL A 80 -6.30 2.72 10.59
N ALA A 81 -5.58 3.81 10.34
CA ALA A 81 -6.15 5.10 9.98
C ALA A 81 -5.55 5.59 8.67
N LEU A 82 -6.39 5.88 7.68
CA LEU A 82 -5.94 6.45 6.40
C LEU A 82 -6.33 7.92 6.32
N ASN A 83 -5.39 8.76 5.88
CA ASN A 83 -5.76 10.10 5.46
C ASN A 83 -6.66 10.03 4.23
N TYR A 84 -7.71 10.87 4.19
CA TYR A 84 -8.51 10.96 2.97
C TYR A 84 -7.69 11.46 1.77
N GLY A 85 -6.62 12.21 2.04
CA GLY A 85 -5.59 12.60 1.08
C GLY A 85 -5.02 11.41 0.31
N THR A 86 -4.85 10.26 0.95
CA THR A 86 -4.36 9.03 0.32
C THR A 86 -5.34 8.53 -0.74
N ILE A 87 -6.62 8.39 -0.40
CA ILE A 87 -7.65 7.96 -1.35
C ILE A 87 -7.79 8.98 -2.48
N SER A 88 -7.96 10.26 -2.11
CA SER A 88 -8.20 11.31 -3.09
C SER A 88 -7.03 11.52 -4.07
N SER A 89 -5.78 11.48 -3.60
CA SER A 89 -4.61 11.66 -4.47
C SER A 89 -4.40 10.48 -5.42
N ILE A 90 -4.65 9.25 -4.96
CA ILE A 90 -4.52 8.05 -5.80
C ILE A 90 -5.58 8.08 -6.91
N PHE A 91 -6.85 8.31 -6.57
CA PHE A 91 -7.91 8.38 -7.57
C PHE A 91 -7.71 9.58 -8.51
N ASP A 92 -7.35 10.76 -8.00
CA ASP A 92 -7.10 11.94 -8.85
C ASP A 92 -5.96 11.71 -9.85
N TYR A 93 -4.88 11.05 -9.42
CA TYR A 93 -3.81 10.65 -10.33
C TYR A 93 -4.33 9.79 -11.48
N TYR A 94 -5.04 8.69 -11.17
CA TYR A 94 -5.51 7.77 -12.21
C TYR A 94 -6.60 8.39 -13.07
N TYR A 95 -7.49 9.21 -12.51
CA TYR A 95 -8.49 9.95 -13.26
C TYR A 95 -7.85 10.88 -14.29
N LYS A 96 -6.83 11.64 -13.88
CA LYS A 96 -6.05 12.48 -14.80
C LYS A 96 -5.36 11.66 -15.88
N LEU A 97 -4.68 10.58 -15.48
CA LEU A 97 -3.95 9.72 -16.40
C LEU A 97 -4.89 9.14 -17.46
N LEU A 98 -6.00 8.53 -17.06
CA LEU A 98 -6.94 7.88 -17.99
C LEU A 98 -7.80 8.88 -18.75
N SER A 99 -7.76 10.16 -18.39
CA SER A 99 -8.29 11.24 -19.24
C SER A 99 -7.33 11.62 -20.38
N GLN A 100 -6.10 11.11 -20.38
CA GLN A 100 -5.17 11.28 -21.51
C GLN A 100 -5.42 10.23 -22.59
N PRO A 101 -5.50 10.63 -23.88
CA PRO A 101 -5.74 9.69 -24.97
C PRO A 101 -4.67 8.61 -25.12
N ASP A 102 -3.42 8.96 -24.84
CA ASP A 102 -2.27 8.08 -25.03
C ASP A 102 -2.07 7.09 -23.88
N ALA A 103 -2.71 7.35 -22.72
CA ALA A 103 -2.65 6.45 -21.58
C ALA A 103 -3.60 5.27 -21.80
N PHE A 104 -3.07 4.05 -21.67
CA PHE A 104 -3.81 2.80 -21.84
C PHE A 104 -4.73 2.82 -23.08
N ILE A 105 -4.15 3.02 -24.27
CA ILE A 105 -4.88 3.20 -25.53
C ILE A 105 -5.89 2.08 -25.86
N ASN A 106 -5.67 0.88 -25.31
CA ASN A 106 -6.56 -0.27 -25.50
C ASN A 106 -7.74 -0.31 -24.51
N VAL A 107 -7.81 0.63 -23.57
CA VAL A 107 -8.88 0.72 -22.56
C VAL A 107 -9.88 1.80 -22.98
N GLY A 108 -11.13 1.36 -23.17
CA GLY A 108 -12.26 2.24 -23.46
C GLY A 108 -12.06 3.16 -24.66
N LYS A 109 -12.87 4.23 -24.74
CA LYS A 109 -12.69 5.29 -25.73
C LYS A 109 -12.12 6.54 -25.08
N PRO A 110 -10.94 7.02 -25.49
CA PRO A 110 -10.41 8.26 -24.96
C PRO A 110 -11.29 9.44 -25.40
N SER A 111 -11.63 10.31 -24.47
CA SER A 111 -12.15 11.65 -24.76
C SER A 111 -11.09 12.66 -24.34
N LEU A 112 -10.82 13.63 -25.21
CA LEU A 112 -9.88 14.71 -24.90
C LEU A 112 -10.44 15.53 -23.73
N PHE A 113 -9.77 15.45 -22.59
CA PHE A 113 -9.99 16.35 -21.48
C PHE A 113 -8.81 17.32 -21.37
N ASP A 114 -9.12 18.61 -21.27
CA ASP A 114 -8.11 19.63 -21.04
C ASP A 114 -7.64 19.57 -19.59
N ILE A 115 -6.48 18.95 -19.36
CA ILE A 115 -5.84 18.86 -18.03
C ILE A 115 -5.56 20.25 -17.43
N SER A 116 -5.50 21.32 -18.22
CA SER A 116 -5.23 22.67 -17.71
C SER A 116 -6.36 23.24 -16.83
N ILE A 117 -7.56 22.65 -16.85
CA ILE A 117 -8.73 23.05 -16.04
C ILE A 117 -8.84 22.20 -14.76
N HIS A 118 -7.70 21.83 -14.15
CA HIS A 118 -7.69 20.94 -12.99
C HIS A 118 -8.23 21.62 -11.73
N THR A 119 -9.24 20.98 -11.12
CA THR A 119 -9.67 21.24 -9.73
C THR A 119 -9.32 20.06 -8.84
N GLU A 120 -8.70 20.31 -7.68
CA GLU A 120 -8.41 19.29 -6.67
C GLU A 120 -9.68 18.58 -6.19
N PRO A 121 -9.60 17.28 -5.85
CA PRO A 121 -10.72 16.59 -5.22
C PRO A 121 -11.09 17.26 -3.90
N VAL A 122 -12.40 17.33 -3.63
CA VAL A 122 -12.91 17.91 -2.37
C VAL A 122 -13.92 16.98 -1.72
N ILE A 123 -13.87 16.92 -0.40
CA ILE A 123 -14.93 16.30 0.39
C ILE A 123 -16.15 17.23 0.33
N ASN A 124 -17.24 16.74 -0.24
CA ASN A 124 -18.53 17.40 -0.17
C ASN A 124 -19.29 16.85 1.04
N LYS A 125 -19.26 17.58 2.17
CA LYS A 125 -19.92 17.16 3.41
C LYS A 125 -21.45 17.07 3.29
N ASN A 126 -22.06 17.86 2.41
CA ASN A 126 -23.51 17.83 2.19
C ASN A 126 -23.93 16.58 1.42
N LEU A 127 -23.20 16.25 0.36
CA LEU A 127 -23.43 15.04 -0.45
C LEU A 127 -22.81 13.78 0.15
N LYS A 128 -21.97 13.93 1.18
CA LYS A 128 -21.27 12.85 1.87
C LYS A 128 -20.50 11.96 0.89
N GLN A 129 -19.70 12.62 0.06
CA GLN A 129 -18.90 11.97 -0.96
C GLN A 129 -17.63 12.76 -1.26
N LEU A 130 -16.66 12.08 -1.86
CA LEU A 130 -15.48 12.69 -2.45
C LEU A 130 -15.79 13.05 -3.90
N ASN A 131 -15.73 14.33 -4.23
CA ASN A 131 -15.97 14.81 -5.58
C ASN A 131 -14.66 14.85 -6.37
N PHE A 132 -14.68 14.24 -7.55
CA PHE A 132 -13.64 14.38 -8.56
C PHE A 132 -14.18 15.23 -9.70
N TYR A 133 -13.35 16.14 -10.22
CA TYR A 133 -13.76 17.09 -11.26
C TYR A 133 -13.18 16.77 -12.64
N ASN A 134 -12.26 15.79 -12.73
CA ASN A 134 -11.50 15.48 -13.94
C ASN A 134 -11.47 13.97 -14.22
N SER A 135 -12.64 13.35 -14.28
CA SER A 135 -12.79 11.92 -14.61
C SER A 135 -12.94 11.72 -16.13
N PRO A 136 -12.43 10.61 -16.69
CA PRO A 136 -12.69 10.26 -18.08
C PRO A 136 -14.20 10.07 -18.26
N SER A 137 -14.75 10.57 -19.36
CA SER A 137 -16.20 10.45 -19.63
C SER A 137 -16.63 9.03 -19.99
N ASP A 138 -15.67 8.18 -20.34
CA ASP A 138 -15.85 6.81 -20.78
C ASP A 138 -15.87 5.86 -19.57
N ILE A 139 -16.92 5.04 -19.49
CA ILE A 139 -17.19 4.17 -18.33
C ILE A 139 -16.10 3.09 -18.17
N ASP A 140 -15.63 2.54 -19.28
CA ASP A 140 -14.58 1.53 -19.30
C ASP A 140 -13.27 2.07 -18.70
N ARG A 141 -12.94 3.33 -19.01
CA ARG A 141 -11.82 4.04 -18.38
C ARG A 141 -12.05 4.34 -16.91
N GLN A 142 -13.28 4.67 -16.49
CA GLN A 142 -13.59 4.88 -15.07
C GLN A 142 -13.46 3.58 -14.25
N ASP A 143 -13.93 2.46 -14.79
CA ASP A 143 -13.78 1.15 -14.16
C ASP A 143 -12.30 0.75 -14.04
N PHE A 144 -11.51 1.07 -15.07
CA PHE A 144 -10.08 0.83 -15.03
C PHE A 144 -9.34 1.74 -14.03
N VAL A 145 -9.75 3.01 -13.90
CA VAL A 145 -9.27 3.90 -12.83
C VAL A 145 -9.55 3.29 -11.46
N PHE A 146 -10.76 2.75 -11.27
CA PHE A 146 -11.09 2.09 -10.01
C PHE A 146 -10.19 0.87 -9.77
N LEU A 147 -9.95 0.01 -10.76
CA LEU A 147 -9.05 -1.14 -10.60
C LEU A 147 -7.64 -0.72 -10.16
N LEU A 148 -7.03 0.25 -10.84
CA LEU A 148 -5.69 0.75 -10.52
C LEU A 148 -5.63 1.39 -9.12
N SER A 149 -6.64 2.19 -8.79
CA SER A 149 -6.77 2.85 -7.48
C SER A 149 -6.99 1.83 -6.37
N TYR A 150 -7.83 0.82 -6.62
CA TYR A 150 -8.14 -0.24 -5.69
C TYR A 150 -6.89 -1.04 -5.33
N ILE A 151 -6.10 -1.45 -6.32
CA ILE A 151 -4.84 -2.16 -6.08
C ILE A 151 -3.90 -1.32 -5.20
N SER A 152 -3.75 -0.03 -5.53
CA SER A 152 -2.86 0.88 -4.81
C SER A 152 -3.30 1.09 -3.36
N ILE A 153 -4.58 1.35 -3.12
CA ILE A 153 -5.12 1.56 -1.76
C ILE A 153 -5.09 0.26 -0.96
N MET A 154 -5.41 -0.88 -1.57
CA MET A 154 -5.30 -2.18 -0.91
C MET A 154 -3.86 -2.50 -0.53
N PHE A 155 -2.86 -2.10 -1.31
CA PHE A 155 -1.45 -2.21 -0.91
C PHE A 155 -1.18 -1.43 0.38
N VAL A 156 -1.61 -0.17 0.46
CA VAL A 156 -1.46 0.66 1.68
C VAL A 156 -2.14 -0.01 2.88
N ILE A 157 -3.38 -0.47 2.70
CA ILE A 157 -4.13 -1.15 3.79
C ILE A 157 -3.38 -2.40 4.24
N TYR A 158 -2.93 -3.26 3.32
CA TYR A 158 -2.19 -4.46 3.71
C TYR A 158 -0.82 -4.15 4.33
N HIS A 159 -0.17 -3.05 3.97
CA HIS A 159 1.06 -2.58 4.62
C HIS A 159 0.79 -2.26 6.10
N GLU A 160 -0.24 -1.45 6.39
CA GLU A 160 -0.63 -1.13 7.78
C GLU A 160 -1.07 -2.37 8.57
N LEU A 161 -1.80 -3.29 7.93
CA LEU A 161 -2.15 -4.57 8.53
C LEU A 161 -0.90 -5.43 8.80
N GLY A 162 0.12 -5.36 7.94
CA GLY A 162 1.40 -6.02 8.14
C GLY A 162 2.06 -5.61 9.45
N HIS A 163 2.03 -4.32 9.80
CA HIS A 163 2.54 -3.84 11.09
C HIS A 163 1.87 -4.48 12.30
N HIS A 164 0.55 -4.71 12.23
CA HIS A 164 -0.18 -5.39 13.29
C HIS A 164 0.07 -6.90 13.29
N TYR A 165 -0.02 -7.52 12.12
CA TYR A 165 -0.07 -8.97 11.99
C TYR A 165 1.30 -9.62 12.16
N ASN A 166 2.36 -8.94 11.75
CA ASN A 166 3.75 -9.38 11.96
C ASN A 166 4.28 -8.94 13.34
N GLY A 167 3.48 -8.25 14.14
CA GLY A 167 3.78 -7.94 15.54
C GLY A 167 4.64 -6.69 15.75
N HIS A 168 4.81 -5.84 14.73
CA HIS A 168 5.63 -4.62 14.80
C HIS A 168 5.10 -3.66 15.87
N MET A 169 3.78 -3.42 15.89
CA MET A 169 3.16 -2.47 16.82
C MET A 169 3.25 -2.95 18.28
N LEU A 170 2.95 -4.22 18.53
CA LEU A 170 3.05 -4.80 19.88
C LEU A 170 4.50 -4.83 20.38
N PHE A 171 5.46 -5.13 19.50
CA PHE A 171 6.87 -5.08 19.83
C PHE A 171 7.32 -3.65 20.17
N GLN A 172 7.00 -2.65 19.34
CA GLN A 172 7.33 -1.26 19.62
C GLN A 172 6.71 -0.76 20.93
N ASN A 173 5.46 -1.12 21.20
CA ASN A 173 4.80 -0.81 22.47
C ASN A 173 5.50 -1.46 23.66
N SER A 174 5.96 -2.71 23.53
CA SER A 174 6.69 -3.39 24.61
C SER A 174 8.03 -2.72 24.90
N LEU A 175 8.71 -2.17 23.88
CA LEU A 175 9.88 -1.33 24.07
C LEU A 175 9.53 -0.09 24.90
N SER A 176 8.46 0.63 24.56
CA SER A 176 8.02 1.83 25.30
C SER A 176 7.68 1.57 26.77
N GLY A 177 7.06 0.41 27.06
CA GLY A 177 6.79 -0.04 28.44
C GLY A 177 8.06 -0.40 29.20
N LEU A 178 9.00 -1.10 28.54
CA LEU A 178 10.33 -1.40 29.07
C LEU A 178 11.17 -0.12 29.26
N TYR A 179 10.99 0.91 28.42
CA TYR A 179 11.63 2.22 28.59
C TYR A 179 11.19 2.92 29.86
N LYS A 180 9.88 2.93 30.16
CA LYS A 180 9.37 3.46 31.43
C LYS A 180 9.96 2.73 32.64
N GLN A 181 10.29 1.44 32.51
CA GLN A 181 10.94 0.64 33.56
C GLN A 181 12.48 0.78 33.60
N ARG A 182 13.14 0.98 32.45
CA ARG A 182 14.61 1.01 32.29
C ARG A 182 15.24 2.40 32.22
N MET A 183 14.46 3.50 32.19
CA MET A 183 14.99 4.85 32.40
C MET A 183 15.64 5.02 33.79
N VAL A 184 15.50 4.03 34.66
CA VAL A 184 16.25 3.91 35.91
C VAL A 184 17.64 3.27 35.71
N ASP A 185 17.92 2.47 34.66
CA ASP A 185 19.17 1.68 34.60
C ASP A 185 19.85 1.29 33.26
N ASN A 186 19.34 1.50 32.01
CA ASN A 186 20.21 1.31 30.81
C ASN A 186 19.64 1.77 29.45
N LYS A 187 20.54 2.19 28.53
CA LYS A 187 20.27 2.81 27.20
C LYS A 187 20.05 1.85 26.01
N ASP A 188 19.98 0.53 26.22
CA ASP A 188 20.25 -0.46 25.15
C ASP A 188 19.06 -0.95 24.30
N MET A 189 17.87 -0.34 24.34
CA MET A 189 16.68 -0.87 23.63
C MET A 189 16.09 0.04 22.53
N VAL A 190 16.89 0.91 21.92
CA VAL A 190 16.41 1.79 20.83
C VAL A 190 16.49 1.04 19.51
N LEU A 191 15.39 1.00 18.75
CA LEU A 191 15.41 0.53 17.37
C LEU A 191 16.35 1.44 16.57
N SER A 192 17.33 0.84 15.90
CA SER A 192 18.19 1.58 14.99
C SER A 192 17.44 1.92 13.69
N PRO A 193 17.90 2.89 12.88
CA PRO A 193 17.34 3.13 11.56
C PRO A 193 17.29 1.87 10.67
N LEU A 194 18.30 0.99 10.79
CA LEU A 194 18.31 -0.30 10.10
C LEU A 194 17.18 -1.22 10.59
N ASP A 195 16.85 -1.19 11.89
CA ASP A 195 15.74 -1.98 12.42
C ASP A 195 14.39 -1.47 11.89
N TYR A 196 14.18 -0.15 11.84
CA TYR A 196 12.99 0.44 11.22
C TYR A 196 12.88 0.06 9.74
N GLN A 197 13.95 0.22 8.96
CA GLN A 197 13.96 -0.14 7.55
C GLN A 197 13.65 -1.62 7.29
N THR A 198 14.12 -2.52 8.16
CA THR A 198 13.78 -3.94 8.09
C THR A 198 12.32 -4.21 8.46
N ILE A 199 11.77 -3.49 9.44
CA ILE A 199 10.34 -3.55 9.80
C ILE A 199 9.46 -3.09 8.63
N GLU A 200 9.82 -1.97 7.99
CA GLU A 200 9.14 -1.45 6.80
C GLU A 200 9.23 -2.40 5.60
N MET A 201 10.39 -3.02 5.40
CA MET A 201 10.58 -4.06 4.38
C MET A 201 9.65 -5.26 4.62
N ASP A 202 9.49 -5.70 5.86
CA ASP A 202 8.61 -6.82 6.20
C ASP A 202 7.11 -6.46 6.05
N ALA A 203 6.72 -5.23 6.41
CA ALA A 203 5.37 -4.71 6.15
C ALA A 203 5.06 -4.64 4.64
N ASP A 204 6.02 -4.17 3.83
CA ASP A 204 5.93 -4.20 2.37
C ASP A 204 5.82 -5.63 1.80
N ALA A 205 6.61 -6.57 2.32
CA ALA A 205 6.54 -7.97 1.91
C ALA A 205 5.18 -8.59 2.24
N HIS A 206 4.61 -8.26 3.41
CA HIS A 206 3.23 -8.62 3.76
C HIS A 206 2.23 -8.02 2.77
N ALA A 207 2.36 -6.72 2.46
CA ALA A 207 1.50 -6.02 1.53
C ALA A 207 1.50 -6.64 0.14
N VAL A 208 2.69 -6.91 -0.43
CA VAL A 208 2.84 -7.59 -1.72
C VAL A 208 2.14 -8.95 -1.69
N THR A 209 2.42 -9.75 -0.66
CA THR A 209 1.90 -11.11 -0.56
C THR A 209 0.39 -11.12 -0.53
N GLN A 210 -0.22 -10.35 0.38
CA GLN A 210 -1.67 -10.35 0.54
C GLN A 210 -2.38 -9.64 -0.61
N CYS A 211 -1.85 -8.53 -1.11
CA CYS A 211 -2.44 -7.81 -2.24
C CYS A 211 -2.44 -8.66 -3.52
N LEU A 212 -1.33 -9.36 -3.82
CA LEU A 212 -1.25 -10.21 -5.00
C LEU A 212 -2.17 -11.44 -4.89
N ILE A 213 -2.21 -12.10 -3.74
CA ILE A 213 -3.18 -13.17 -3.45
C ILE A 213 -4.61 -12.65 -3.63
N HIS A 214 -4.93 -11.49 -3.06
CA HIS A 214 -6.25 -10.88 -3.13
C HIS A 214 -6.68 -10.66 -4.59
N ILE A 215 -5.83 -10.02 -5.39
CA ILE A 215 -6.13 -9.70 -6.78
C ILE A 215 -6.24 -10.93 -7.66
N ILE A 216 -5.39 -11.94 -7.46
CA ILE A 216 -5.48 -13.22 -8.18
C ILE A 216 -6.81 -13.92 -7.86
N GLU A 217 -7.20 -13.96 -6.58
CA GLU A 217 -8.46 -14.59 -6.19
C GLU A 217 -9.69 -13.80 -6.68
N LEU A 218 -9.66 -12.45 -6.68
CA LEU A 218 -10.70 -11.65 -7.31
C LEU A 218 -10.82 -11.96 -8.80
N TYR A 219 -9.69 -11.99 -9.52
CA TYR A 219 -9.68 -12.29 -10.96
C TYR A 219 -10.16 -13.71 -11.28
N LYS A 220 -9.81 -14.71 -10.45
CA LYS A 220 -10.33 -16.09 -10.58
C LYS A 220 -11.84 -16.16 -10.44
N ASN A 221 -12.41 -15.35 -9.56
CA ASN A 221 -13.83 -15.34 -9.26
C ASN A 221 -14.60 -14.26 -10.06
N ARG A 222 -13.97 -13.65 -11.07
CA ARG A 222 -14.52 -12.48 -11.78
C ARG A 222 -15.89 -12.74 -12.41
N GLU A 223 -16.14 -13.95 -12.89
CA GLU A 223 -17.41 -14.36 -13.51
C GLU A 223 -18.60 -14.32 -12.52
N ARG A 224 -18.35 -14.19 -11.21
CA ARG A 224 -19.41 -14.02 -10.20
C ARG A 224 -19.90 -12.57 -10.10
N PHE A 225 -19.20 -11.62 -10.69
CA PHE A 225 -19.59 -10.21 -10.73
C PHE A 225 -20.37 -9.96 -12.02
N ASN A 226 -21.69 -10.13 -11.96
CA ASN A 226 -22.57 -10.21 -13.14
C ASN A 226 -22.72 -8.90 -13.95
N ASP A 227 -22.36 -7.73 -13.42
CA ASP A 227 -22.75 -6.44 -14.04
C ASP A 227 -21.61 -5.43 -14.27
N ASN A 228 -20.46 -5.57 -13.59
CA ASN A 228 -19.32 -4.65 -13.73
C ASN A 228 -18.06 -5.48 -13.96
N ASN A 229 -17.61 -5.53 -15.20
CA ASN A 229 -16.42 -6.31 -15.51
C ASN A 229 -15.18 -5.44 -15.24
N PHE A 230 -14.86 -5.28 -13.94
CA PHE A 230 -13.64 -4.63 -13.42
C PHE A 230 -12.36 -5.15 -14.08
N PHE A 231 -12.42 -6.34 -14.67
CA PHE A 231 -11.33 -7.00 -15.36
C PHE A 231 -11.54 -7.11 -16.88
N THR A 232 -12.45 -6.31 -17.48
CA THR A 232 -12.75 -6.34 -18.94
C THR A 232 -11.50 -6.26 -19.79
N TYR A 233 -10.55 -5.41 -19.38
CA TYR A 233 -9.29 -5.15 -20.09
C TYR A 233 -8.13 -5.97 -19.53
N VAL A 234 -8.42 -7.06 -18.83
CA VAL A 234 -7.42 -7.99 -18.30
C VAL A 234 -7.64 -9.34 -18.97
N ASN A 235 -6.85 -9.61 -20.01
CA ASN A 235 -7.02 -10.78 -20.85
C ASN A 235 -6.50 -12.06 -20.18
N ASP A 236 -5.42 -11.94 -19.40
CA ASP A 236 -4.78 -13.07 -18.75
C ASP A 236 -4.06 -12.67 -17.44
N TYR A 237 -3.47 -13.67 -16.77
CA TYR A 237 -2.72 -13.44 -15.54
C TYR A 237 -1.43 -12.63 -15.73
N LYS A 238 -0.85 -12.62 -16.93
CA LYS A 238 0.33 -11.81 -17.24
C LYS A 238 -0.04 -10.34 -17.31
N GLU A 239 -1.17 -10.02 -17.92
CA GLU A 239 -1.74 -8.67 -17.92
C GLU A 239 -2.20 -8.23 -16.53
N LEU A 240 -2.82 -9.13 -15.75
CA LEU A 240 -3.18 -8.86 -14.36
C LEU A 240 -1.93 -8.48 -13.53
N LEU A 241 -0.85 -9.26 -13.68
CA LEU A 241 0.41 -8.99 -12.99
C LEU A 241 1.03 -7.66 -13.44
N LYS A 242 0.98 -7.34 -14.75
CA LYS A 242 1.43 -6.04 -15.27
C LYS A 242 0.68 -4.88 -14.63
N ILE A 243 -0.65 -4.97 -14.57
CA ILE A 243 -1.51 -3.94 -13.99
C ILE A 243 -1.24 -3.80 -12.49
N TRP A 244 -1.11 -4.91 -11.78
CA TRP A 244 -0.76 -4.91 -10.37
C TRP A 244 0.59 -4.26 -10.11
N MET A 245 1.64 -4.68 -10.85
CA MET A 245 2.98 -4.09 -10.72
C MET A 245 2.94 -2.60 -11.03
N TYR A 246 2.34 -2.20 -12.15
CA TYR A 246 2.20 -0.80 -12.54
C TYR A 246 1.54 0.04 -11.44
N SER A 247 0.47 -0.48 -10.82
CA SER A 247 -0.25 0.20 -9.74
C SER A 247 0.63 0.42 -8.52
N VAL A 248 1.34 -0.62 -8.06
CA VAL A 248 2.27 -0.54 -6.92
C VAL A 248 3.45 0.40 -7.23
N GLN A 249 4.03 0.33 -8.43
CA GLN A 249 5.10 1.24 -8.85
C GLN A 249 4.65 2.70 -8.83
N THR A 250 3.44 2.96 -9.33
CA THR A 250 2.80 4.28 -9.34
C THR A 250 2.51 4.78 -7.93
N LEU A 251 2.01 3.92 -7.03
CA LEU A 251 1.77 4.26 -5.64
C LEU A 251 3.04 4.80 -4.98
N PHE A 252 4.17 4.15 -5.20
CA PHE A 252 5.46 4.63 -4.70
C PHE A 252 5.89 5.99 -5.31
N LEU A 253 5.46 6.32 -6.53
CA LEU A 253 5.65 7.67 -7.09
C LEU A 253 4.75 8.72 -6.42
N ILE A 254 3.53 8.33 -6.04
CA ILE A 254 2.58 9.18 -5.32
C ILE A 254 3.05 9.43 -3.88
N LEU A 255 3.48 8.37 -3.17
CA LEU A 255 4.02 8.43 -1.81
C LEU A 255 5.40 9.11 -1.75
N GLY A 256 6.27 8.80 -2.71
CA GLY A 256 7.69 9.19 -2.71
C GLY A 256 7.99 10.63 -3.11
N LYS A 257 7.00 11.54 -3.05
CA LYS A 257 7.23 12.99 -3.11
C LYS A 257 7.81 13.55 -1.80
N ASP A 258 7.95 12.72 -0.77
CA ASP A 258 8.60 13.08 0.47
C ASP A 258 10.14 12.92 0.39
N ASN A 259 10.82 14.01 0.75
CA ASN A 259 12.26 14.25 0.71
C ASN A 259 13.09 13.29 1.57
N ILE A 260 13.28 12.02 1.17
CA ILE A 260 14.40 11.25 1.73
C ILE A 260 15.68 11.86 1.19
N ASP A 261 16.52 12.41 2.07
CA ASP A 261 17.87 12.84 1.72
C ASP A 261 18.62 11.65 1.12
N LYS A 262 18.78 11.70 -0.20
CA LYS A 262 19.38 10.66 -1.04
C LYS A 262 20.83 10.33 -0.63
N THR A 263 21.46 11.19 0.18
CA THR A 263 22.83 11.02 0.67
C THR A 263 22.89 10.45 2.10
N ASN A 264 21.77 10.41 2.84
CA ASN A 264 21.73 9.99 4.24
C ASN A 264 20.64 8.94 4.54
N TYR A 265 20.19 8.17 3.55
CA TYR A 265 19.13 7.19 3.72
C TYR A 265 19.43 6.12 4.80
N HIS A 266 20.70 5.87 5.14
CA HIS A 266 21.10 4.99 6.25
C HIS A 266 20.65 5.48 7.64
N LYS A 267 20.18 6.73 7.76
CA LYS A 267 19.60 7.32 8.98
C LYS A 267 18.07 7.45 8.92
N ALA A 268 17.47 7.17 7.77
CA ALA A 268 16.03 7.26 7.57
C ALA A 268 15.32 6.01 8.11
N GLU A 269 14.07 6.17 8.52
CA GLU A 269 13.19 5.05 8.92
C GLU A 269 12.76 4.22 7.70
N TYR A 270 12.64 4.85 6.54
CA TYR A 270 12.25 4.21 5.29
C TYR A 270 13.45 3.90 4.40
N LEU A 271 13.33 2.80 3.66
CA LEU A 271 14.22 2.53 2.55
C LEU A 271 13.93 3.48 1.37
N PRO A 272 14.95 3.86 0.58
CA PRO A 272 14.75 4.49 -0.71
C PRO A 272 13.70 3.73 -1.52
N ARG A 273 12.76 4.48 -2.08
CA ARG A 273 11.62 3.99 -2.86
C ARG A 273 11.96 2.84 -3.80
N ARG A 274 13.07 2.97 -4.52
CA ARG A 274 13.47 2.06 -5.57
C ARG A 274 14.00 0.72 -5.05
N ILE A 275 14.61 0.74 -3.86
CA ILE A 275 14.97 -0.48 -3.14
C ILE A 275 13.68 -1.21 -2.73
N ARG A 276 12.70 -0.48 -2.16
CA ARG A 276 11.39 -1.04 -1.80
C ARG A 276 10.71 -1.69 -3.01
N GLN A 277 10.67 -0.99 -4.14
CA GLN A 277 10.12 -1.51 -5.40
C GLN A 277 10.83 -2.80 -5.84
N SER A 278 12.17 -2.85 -5.80
CA SER A 278 12.93 -4.04 -6.20
C SER A 278 12.67 -5.25 -5.28
N LEU A 279 12.64 -5.01 -3.96
CA LEU A 279 12.32 -6.04 -2.97
C LEU A 279 10.89 -6.56 -3.18
N ASN A 280 9.93 -5.66 -3.44
CA ASN A 280 8.55 -6.02 -3.73
C ASN A 280 8.41 -6.87 -4.99
N GLY A 281 9.21 -6.58 -6.03
CA GLY A 281 9.33 -7.42 -7.21
C GLY A 281 9.76 -8.84 -6.84
N SER A 282 10.79 -8.98 -6.00
CA SER A 282 11.28 -10.30 -5.54
C SER A 282 10.23 -11.07 -4.74
N VAL A 283 9.50 -10.40 -3.84
CA VAL A 283 8.42 -11.04 -3.06
C VAL A 283 7.29 -11.51 -3.98
N ALA A 284 6.94 -10.73 -5.01
CA ALA A 284 5.94 -11.15 -5.99
C ALA A 284 6.37 -12.41 -6.76
N CYS A 285 7.67 -12.56 -7.09
CA CYS A 285 8.23 -13.79 -7.65
C CYS A 285 7.90 -14.99 -6.76
N ASP A 286 8.28 -14.87 -5.48
CA ASP A 286 8.16 -15.93 -4.50
C ASP A 286 6.71 -16.36 -4.29
N VAL A 287 5.78 -15.41 -4.27
CA VAL A 287 4.35 -15.68 -4.13
C VAL A 287 3.84 -16.46 -5.33
N LEU A 288 4.19 -16.05 -6.56
CA LEU A 288 3.75 -16.74 -7.77
C LEU A 288 4.35 -18.15 -7.86
N GLU A 289 5.62 -18.33 -7.52
CA GLU A 289 6.28 -19.64 -7.56
C GLU A 289 5.76 -20.59 -6.47
N LYS A 290 5.57 -20.10 -5.24
CA LYS A 290 5.24 -20.95 -4.06
C LYS A 290 3.74 -21.12 -3.85
N VAL A 291 2.94 -20.08 -4.07
CA VAL A 291 1.50 -20.07 -3.78
C VAL A 291 0.66 -20.38 -5.03
N TYR A 292 1.13 -19.96 -6.21
CA TYR A 292 0.41 -20.13 -7.47
C TYR A 292 1.25 -20.74 -8.61
N PRO A 293 1.92 -21.90 -8.40
CA PRO A 293 2.82 -22.48 -9.39
C PRO A 293 2.15 -22.75 -10.74
N ASP A 294 0.85 -23.09 -10.75
CA ASP A 294 0.09 -23.30 -11.98
C ASP A 294 -0.11 -22.00 -12.78
N ILE A 295 -0.31 -20.86 -12.11
CA ILE A 295 -0.42 -19.55 -12.76
C ILE A 295 0.95 -19.13 -13.30
N ALA A 296 2.01 -19.28 -12.49
CA ALA A 296 3.39 -19.01 -12.92
C ALA A 296 3.73 -19.83 -14.18
N LYS A 297 3.37 -21.12 -14.20
CA LYS A 297 3.56 -22.00 -15.36
C LYS A 297 2.74 -21.52 -16.57
N LYS A 298 1.46 -21.19 -16.41
CA LYS A 298 0.61 -20.67 -17.51
C LYS A 298 1.16 -19.38 -18.13
N MET A 299 1.79 -18.54 -17.32
CA MET A 299 2.43 -17.31 -17.77
C MET A 299 3.81 -17.53 -18.42
N ASN A 300 4.32 -18.77 -18.43
CA ASN A 300 5.72 -19.08 -18.71
C ASN A 300 6.67 -18.18 -17.91
N LEU A 301 6.31 -17.96 -16.63
CA LEU A 301 7.03 -17.06 -15.77
C LEU A 301 8.36 -17.70 -15.37
N ASN A 302 9.43 -16.96 -15.64
CA ASN A 302 10.78 -17.26 -15.19
C ASN A 302 11.40 -15.92 -14.74
N LYS A 303 12.60 -15.98 -14.17
CA LYS A 303 13.30 -14.80 -13.67
C LYS A 303 13.46 -13.69 -14.71
N GLU A 304 13.69 -14.03 -15.98
CA GLU A 304 13.84 -13.04 -17.05
C GLU A 304 12.50 -12.41 -17.44
N THR A 305 11.46 -13.22 -17.70
CA THR A 305 10.12 -12.70 -17.99
C THR A 305 9.64 -11.76 -16.87
N LEU A 306 9.91 -12.12 -15.62
CA LEU A 306 9.49 -11.33 -14.48
C LEU A 306 10.27 -10.02 -14.34
N LYS A 307 11.57 -10.06 -14.62
CA LYS A 307 12.42 -8.86 -14.73
C LYS A 307 11.93 -7.95 -15.85
N GLU A 308 11.55 -8.49 -17.01
CA GLU A 308 10.96 -7.71 -18.12
C GLU A 308 9.65 -7.03 -17.69
N LEU A 309 8.74 -7.76 -17.02
CA LEU A 309 7.50 -7.20 -16.51
C LEU A 309 7.74 -6.09 -15.50
N TYR A 310 8.70 -6.30 -14.59
CA TYR A 310 9.08 -5.32 -13.60
C TYR A 310 9.66 -4.06 -14.25
N ILE A 311 10.64 -4.19 -15.15
CA ILE A 311 11.24 -3.08 -15.89
C ILE A 311 10.16 -2.31 -16.66
N TRP A 312 9.30 -3.03 -17.39
CA TRP A 312 8.19 -2.42 -18.11
C TRP A 312 7.29 -1.60 -17.17
N SER A 313 6.90 -2.17 -16.03
CA SER A 313 5.99 -1.50 -15.08
C SER A 313 6.63 -0.25 -14.47
N ALA A 314 7.89 -0.32 -14.06
CA ALA A 314 8.61 0.79 -13.45
C ALA A 314 8.83 1.94 -14.45
N VAL A 315 9.30 1.61 -15.67
CA VAL A 315 9.55 2.60 -16.73
C VAL A 315 8.24 3.25 -17.19
N THR A 316 7.18 2.46 -17.35
CA THR A 316 5.87 2.99 -17.79
C THR A 316 5.26 3.90 -16.73
N ALA A 317 5.23 3.46 -15.46
CA ALA A 317 4.71 4.26 -14.36
C ALA A 317 5.46 5.60 -14.23
N GLU A 318 6.78 5.58 -14.35
CA GLU A 318 7.59 6.80 -14.25
C GLU A 318 7.42 7.74 -15.45
N LYS A 319 7.35 7.20 -16.67
CA LYS A 319 7.05 7.97 -17.87
C LYS A 319 5.71 8.67 -17.73
N ASP A 320 4.66 7.93 -17.37
CA ASP A 320 3.30 8.43 -17.24
C ASP A 320 3.21 9.50 -16.15
N TYR A 321 3.80 9.23 -14.98
CA TYR A 321 3.83 10.16 -13.86
C TYR A 321 4.55 11.46 -14.21
N ASN A 322 5.75 11.37 -14.80
CA ASN A 322 6.53 12.54 -15.17
C ASN A 322 5.86 13.35 -16.28
N SER A 323 5.23 12.67 -17.25
CA SER A 323 4.45 13.32 -18.30
C SER A 323 3.27 14.09 -17.72
N LEU A 324 2.54 13.49 -16.76
CA LEU A 324 1.35 14.10 -16.17
C LEU A 324 1.69 15.36 -15.35
N TYR A 325 2.83 15.36 -14.66
CA TYR A 325 3.26 16.45 -13.79
C TYR A 325 4.30 17.38 -14.42
N ASN A 326 4.61 17.23 -15.72
CA ASN A 326 5.67 17.97 -16.42
C ASN A 326 7.03 17.93 -15.68
N LEU A 327 7.37 16.77 -15.12
CA LEU A 327 8.61 16.55 -14.39
C LEU A 327 9.69 15.97 -15.32
N LYS A 328 10.96 16.18 -14.96
CA LYS A 328 12.08 15.50 -15.60
C LYS A 328 12.35 14.18 -14.89
N VAL A 329 12.76 13.17 -15.65
CA VAL A 329 13.24 11.89 -15.11
C VAL A 329 14.42 12.15 -14.18
N ASP A 330 14.36 11.56 -12.98
CA ASP A 330 15.42 11.65 -11.98
C ASP A 330 16.51 10.61 -12.25
N THR A 331 17.35 10.90 -13.24
CA THR A 331 18.43 10.01 -13.67
C THR A 331 19.43 9.70 -12.56
N LEU A 332 19.57 10.60 -11.57
CA LEU A 332 20.41 10.38 -10.39
C LEU A 332 19.81 9.31 -9.48
N GLU A 333 18.50 9.35 -9.21
CA GLU A 333 17.81 8.29 -8.44
C GLU A 333 17.92 6.93 -9.16
N ILE A 334 17.83 6.91 -10.49
CA ILE A 334 18.01 5.70 -11.30
C ILE A 334 19.44 5.15 -11.18
N ASN A 335 20.44 6.00 -11.33
CA ASN A 335 21.84 5.57 -11.29
C ASN A 335 22.28 5.15 -9.89
N ASN A 336 21.78 5.81 -8.84
CA ASN A 336 22.14 5.49 -7.46
C ASN A 336 21.61 4.13 -7.00
N GLN A 337 20.53 3.62 -7.58
CA GLN A 337 20.01 2.28 -7.26
C GLN A 337 21.01 1.14 -7.50
N LEU A 338 21.87 1.32 -8.49
CA LEU A 338 22.80 0.29 -8.94
C LEU A 338 24.21 0.52 -8.40
N ASN A 339 24.41 1.51 -7.52
CA ASN A 339 25.70 1.70 -6.88
C ASN A 339 25.94 0.59 -5.82
N ASN A 340 27.22 0.27 -5.59
CA ASN A 340 27.59 -0.79 -4.66
C ASN A 340 27.07 -0.52 -3.23
N GLU A 341 27.01 0.74 -2.81
CA GLU A 341 26.54 1.14 -1.48
C GLU A 341 25.06 0.79 -1.24
N THR A 342 24.20 1.01 -2.24
CA THR A 342 22.78 0.68 -2.19
C THR A 342 22.56 -0.83 -2.12
N VAL A 343 23.33 -1.59 -2.89
CA VAL A 343 23.30 -3.06 -2.87
C VAL A 343 23.75 -3.58 -1.50
N GLU A 344 24.89 -3.11 -1.01
CA GLU A 344 25.43 -3.48 0.30
C GLU A 344 24.46 -3.12 1.44
N HIS A 345 23.78 -1.98 1.37
CA HIS A 345 22.79 -1.60 2.36
C HIS A 345 21.55 -2.50 2.31
N THR A 346 21.07 -2.84 1.12
CA THR A 346 19.95 -3.78 0.95
C THR A 346 20.29 -5.14 1.57
N GLU A 347 21.52 -5.63 1.37
CA GLU A 347 21.98 -6.86 2.02
C GLU A 347 22.01 -6.75 3.55
N LYS A 348 22.38 -5.59 4.11
CA LYS A 348 22.35 -5.37 5.57
C LYS A 348 20.93 -5.47 6.10
N VAL A 349 19.95 -4.89 5.41
CA VAL A 349 18.52 -4.97 5.78
C VAL A 349 18.05 -6.43 5.78
N LEU A 350 18.37 -7.18 4.71
CA LEU A 350 18.02 -8.60 4.59
C LEU A 350 18.68 -9.47 5.66
N LYS A 351 19.95 -9.20 6.00
CA LYS A 351 20.66 -9.88 7.09
C LYS A 351 20.05 -9.52 8.45
N ASN A 352 19.65 -8.26 8.66
CA ASN A 352 19.03 -7.79 9.91
C ASN A 352 17.66 -8.44 10.17
N TRP A 353 16.95 -8.90 9.12
CA TRP A 353 15.71 -9.66 9.28
C TRP A 353 15.85 -10.88 10.19
N GLN A 354 16.97 -11.60 10.11
CA GLN A 354 17.19 -12.79 10.94
C GLN A 354 17.29 -12.48 12.44
N LYS A 355 17.72 -11.26 12.79
CA LYS A 355 17.70 -10.74 14.16
C LYS A 355 16.27 -10.33 14.54
N LEU A 356 15.65 -9.46 13.73
CA LEU A 356 14.34 -8.88 14.05
C LEU A 356 13.23 -9.92 14.12
N LYS A 357 13.22 -10.90 13.20
CA LYS A 357 12.27 -12.00 13.21
C LYS A 357 12.17 -12.68 14.58
N LYS A 358 13.30 -12.97 15.24
CA LYS A 358 13.33 -13.60 16.57
C LYS A 358 12.74 -12.70 17.66
N LEU A 359 12.92 -11.39 17.51
CA LEU A 359 12.37 -10.39 18.44
C LEU A 359 10.87 -10.19 18.25
N LEU A 360 10.39 -10.31 17.01
CA LEU A 360 8.99 -10.14 16.62
C LEU A 360 8.13 -11.38 16.87
N GLU A 361 8.71 -12.58 16.80
CA GLU A 361 7.99 -13.87 16.94
C GLU A 361 7.07 -14.00 18.17
N PRO A 362 7.42 -13.48 19.36
CA PRO A 362 6.50 -13.46 20.51
C PRO A 362 5.25 -12.61 20.29
N TYR A 363 5.37 -11.55 19.47
CA TYR A 363 4.33 -10.55 19.20
C TYR A 363 3.58 -10.83 17.89
N SER A 364 4.15 -11.64 16.99
CA SER A 364 3.57 -11.94 15.70
C SER A 364 2.31 -12.80 15.84
N ARG A 365 1.34 -12.49 15.00
CA ARG A 365 0.05 -13.19 14.95
C ARG A 365 0.00 -14.13 13.75
N LEU A 366 0.80 -13.86 12.72
CA LEU A 366 1.08 -14.74 11.60
C LEU A 366 2.47 -15.39 11.71
N GLU A 367 2.68 -16.45 10.94
CA GLU A 367 4.01 -17.00 10.72
C GLU A 367 4.86 -15.99 9.93
N LEU A 368 5.99 -15.60 10.51
CA LEU A 368 6.93 -14.66 9.88
C LEU A 368 7.70 -15.33 8.75
N ALA A 369 8.02 -14.56 7.71
CA ALA A 369 8.75 -15.03 6.54
C ALA A 369 10.05 -15.77 6.91
N LYS A 370 10.31 -16.89 6.23
CA LYS A 370 11.47 -17.77 6.49
C LYS A 370 12.75 -17.26 5.86
#